data_AF-A0A1V4ZWG6-F1
#
_entry.id   AF-A0A1V4ZWG6-F1
#
_cell.length_a   1.000
_cell.length_b   1.000
_cell.length_c   1.000
_cell.angle_alpha   90.00
_cell.angle_beta   90.00
_cell.angle_gamma   90.00
#
_symmetry.space_group_name_H-M   'P 1'
#
loop_
_entity.id
_entity.type
_entity.pdbx_description
1 polymer ?
#
loop_
_entity_poly.entity_id
_entity_poly.type
_entity_poly.pdbx_seq_one_letter_code
_entity_poly.pdbx_strand_id
1 'polypeptide(L)'
;MIEYLVLVSCIGFLAFLIPGRSRKYPAIVGWVFIVLFLFAELPYYFSLNNFVYPLMAFLSVPFLYITVKYLLRDDPRVINLSRAAAVAFLIYAPFEYIPVFGDWLIGVVVGQVVFILNTLGYTATLTEWNIIARNSLRVEIILACTGIQSIAIMLGVAAAVPTTSRQKVAAFVLIAPVIYILNLLRNAFVIMAYTEQWFPYFPEIASNGEFGYESFFWAHNVIAELLALVLLVAIAYGLFKIIPKLGDFADDLYQLYSCEVRAMFYRGK
;
A
#
# COMPACT_ATOMS: atom_id res chain seq x y z
N MET A 1 20.43 4.49 -3.91
CA MET A 1 20.57 5.24 -2.63
C MET A 1 19.24 5.33 -1.89
N ILE A 2 18.14 5.67 -2.59
CA ILE A 2 16.80 5.80 -2.00
C ILE A 2 16.25 4.45 -1.48
N GLU A 3 16.48 3.35 -2.21
CA GLU A 3 16.10 1.99 -1.78
C GLU A 3 16.67 1.58 -0.40
N TYR A 4 17.85 2.07 -0.05
CA TYR A 4 18.44 1.79 1.28
C TYR A 4 17.66 2.46 2.41
N LEU A 5 16.94 3.56 2.15
CA LEU A 5 16.11 4.22 3.17
C LEU A 5 14.95 3.32 3.60
N VAL A 6 14.26 2.70 2.63
CA VAL A 6 13.18 1.75 2.90
C VAL A 6 13.74 0.51 3.61
N LEU A 7 14.92 0.02 3.21
CA LEU A 7 15.56 -1.12 3.86
C LEU A 7 15.92 -0.82 5.32
N VAL A 8 16.51 0.34 5.61
CA VAL A 8 16.81 0.76 6.99
C VAL A 8 15.53 0.90 7.82
N SER A 9 14.47 1.44 7.21
CA SER A 9 13.17 1.50 7.87
C SER A 9 12.63 0.11 8.22
N CYS A 10 12.65 -0.80 7.25
CA CYS A 10 12.24 -2.19 7.41
C CYS A 10 13.01 -2.85 8.57
N ILE A 11 14.35 -2.73 8.58
CA ILE A 11 15.20 -3.26 9.67
C ILE A 11 14.80 -2.65 11.02
N GLY A 12 14.56 -1.33 11.07
CA GLY A 12 14.11 -0.65 12.29
C GLY A 12 12.79 -1.20 12.84
N PHE A 13 11.79 -1.40 11.97
CA PHE A 13 10.51 -1.97 12.36
C PHE A 13 10.58 -3.45 12.74
N LEU A 14 11.39 -4.25 12.04
CA LEU A 14 11.59 -5.66 12.40
C LEU A 14 12.32 -5.79 13.74
N ALA A 15 13.34 -4.95 13.98
CA ALA A 15 14.03 -4.90 15.26
C ALA A 15 13.12 -4.42 16.40
N PHE A 16 12.12 -3.57 16.12
CA PHE A 16 11.10 -3.17 17.10
C PHE A 16 10.26 -4.35 17.61
N LEU A 17 10.09 -5.41 16.82
CA LEU A 17 9.35 -6.61 17.24
C LEU A 17 10.10 -7.42 18.32
N ILE A 18 11.41 -7.20 18.49
CA ILE A 18 12.21 -7.87 19.51
C ILE A 18 11.87 -7.27 20.89
N PRO A 19 11.43 -8.09 21.87
CA PRO A 19 11.09 -7.60 23.20
C PRO A 19 12.30 -6.96 23.90
N GLY A 20 12.14 -5.72 24.39
CA GLY A 20 13.20 -5.03 25.12
C GLY A 20 12.79 -3.62 25.55
N ARG A 21 13.47 -3.09 26.58
CA ARG A 21 13.23 -1.73 27.12
C ARG A 21 13.54 -0.63 26.10
N SER A 22 14.38 -0.93 25.12
CA SER A 22 14.84 -0.01 24.08
C SER A 22 14.08 -0.16 22.75
N ARG A 23 13.01 -0.97 22.68
CA ARG A 23 12.29 -1.23 21.42
C ARG A 23 11.76 0.04 20.72
N LYS A 24 11.51 1.11 21.48
CA LYS A 24 11.07 2.41 20.95
C LYS A 24 12.07 3.05 19.98
N TYR A 25 13.38 2.85 20.16
CA TYR A 25 14.38 3.47 19.28
C TYR A 25 14.39 2.86 17.87
N PRO A 26 14.39 1.52 17.69
CA PRO A 26 14.17 0.91 16.37
C PRO A 26 12.88 1.37 15.67
N ALA A 27 11.77 1.53 16.41
CA ALA A 27 10.53 2.05 15.82
C ALA A 27 10.70 3.50 15.34
N ILE A 28 11.37 4.36 16.12
CA ILE A 28 11.70 5.73 15.71
C ILE A 28 12.54 5.74 14.44
N VAL A 29 13.57 4.88 14.35
CA VAL A 29 14.37 4.70 13.13
C VAL A 29 13.48 4.31 11.96
N GLY A 30 12.59 3.33 12.15
CA GLY A 30 11.58 2.92 11.16
C GLY A 30 10.82 4.10 10.58
N TRP A 31 10.19 4.91 11.44
CA TRP A 31 9.39 6.07 11.02
C TRP A 31 10.22 7.19 10.37
N VAL A 32 11.39 7.51 10.94
CA VAL A 32 12.27 8.56 10.42
C VAL A 32 12.69 8.23 8.99
N PHE A 33 13.10 6.99 8.72
CA PHE A 33 13.57 6.60 7.40
C PHE A 33 12.45 6.47 6.37
N ILE A 34 11.20 6.16 6.76
CA ILE A 34 10.04 6.30 5.85
C ILE A 34 9.87 7.76 5.42
N VAL A 35 9.91 8.69 6.37
CA VAL A 35 9.74 10.10 6.05
C VAL A 35 10.89 10.60 5.17
N LEU A 36 12.13 10.24 5.48
CA LEU A 36 13.27 10.56 4.62
C LEU A 36 13.12 9.98 3.22
N PHE A 37 12.61 8.76 3.09
CA PHE A 37 12.29 8.16 1.79
C PHE A 37 11.25 8.99 1.02
N LEU A 38 10.14 9.38 1.66
CA LEU A 38 9.10 10.22 1.02
C LEU A 38 9.66 11.55 0.52
N PHE A 39 10.58 12.17 1.26
CA PHE A 39 11.25 13.40 0.83
C PHE A 39 12.27 13.17 -0.28
N ALA A 40 12.98 12.04 -0.26
CA ALA A 40 13.95 11.70 -1.30
C ALA A 40 13.28 11.42 -2.66
N GLU A 41 12.05 10.92 -2.65
CA GLU A 41 11.23 10.67 -3.85
C GLU A 41 10.52 11.92 -4.40
N LEU A 42 10.60 13.08 -3.73
CA LEU A 42 9.95 14.30 -4.21
C LEU A 42 10.27 14.67 -5.67
N PRO A 43 11.52 14.60 -6.16
CA PRO A 43 11.82 14.89 -7.56
C PRO A 43 11.06 13.98 -8.53
N TYR A 44 10.90 12.71 -8.18
CA TYR A 44 10.13 11.74 -8.98
C TYR A 44 8.62 12.01 -8.89
N TYR A 45 8.09 12.31 -7.70
CA TYR A 45 6.67 12.65 -7.56
C TYR A 45 6.29 13.92 -8.33
N PHE A 46 7.18 14.91 -8.38
CA PHE A 46 6.97 16.10 -9.20
C PHE A 46 7.05 15.81 -10.70
N SER A 47 7.88 14.86 -11.15
CA SER A 47 7.93 14.48 -12.57
C SER A 47 6.66 13.76 -13.05
N LEU A 48 5.93 13.12 -12.12
CA LEU A 48 4.63 12.49 -12.39
C LEU A 48 3.45 13.48 -12.38
N ASN A 49 3.68 14.79 -12.19
CA ASN A 49 2.62 15.81 -12.02
C ASN A 49 1.58 15.45 -10.95
N ASN A 50 1.97 14.66 -9.94
CA ASN A 50 1.07 14.18 -8.91
C ASN A 50 1.27 15.00 -7.62
N PHE A 51 0.32 15.89 -7.32
CA PHE A 51 0.39 16.77 -6.15
C PHE A 51 0.11 16.05 -4.81
N VAL A 52 -0.47 14.84 -4.85
CA VAL A 52 -0.88 14.10 -3.65
C VAL A 52 0.36 13.59 -2.91
N TYR A 53 1.35 13.02 -3.61
CA TYR A 53 2.55 12.47 -2.97
C TYR A 53 3.43 13.54 -2.28
N PRO A 54 3.71 14.72 -2.89
CA PRO A 54 4.40 15.80 -2.19
C PRO A 54 3.64 16.33 -0.98
N LEU A 55 2.31 16.41 -1.06
CA LEU A 55 1.48 16.78 0.09
C LEU A 55 1.61 15.75 1.22
N MET A 56 1.59 14.45 0.91
CA MET A 56 1.81 13.39 1.89
C MET A 56 3.20 13.47 2.53
N ALA A 57 4.25 13.73 1.75
CA ALA A 57 5.59 13.95 2.28
C ALA A 57 5.62 15.14 3.25
N PHE A 58 4.99 16.27 2.90
CA PHE A 58 4.87 17.42 3.80
C PHE A 58 4.10 17.08 5.11
N LEU A 59 2.94 16.45 5.00
CA LEU A 59 2.12 16.05 6.17
C LEU A 59 2.79 14.97 7.04
N SER A 60 3.75 14.23 6.49
CA SER A 60 4.50 13.23 7.24
C SER A 60 5.41 13.84 8.33
N VAL A 61 5.77 15.12 8.22
CA VAL A 61 6.61 15.83 9.21
C VAL A 61 5.90 16.00 10.57
N PRO A 62 4.71 16.64 10.65
CA PRO A 62 3.99 16.74 11.92
C PRO A 62 3.59 15.36 12.45
N PHE A 63 3.24 14.42 11.55
CA PHE A 63 2.99 13.03 11.92
C PHE A 63 4.20 12.40 12.61
N LEU A 64 5.41 12.53 12.03
CA LEU A 64 6.63 11.99 12.60
C LEU A 64 6.96 12.62 13.95
N TYR A 65 6.85 13.94 14.06
CA TYR A 65 7.10 14.66 15.32
C TYR A 65 6.22 14.11 16.46
N ILE A 66 4.92 14.00 16.23
CA ILE A 66 3.97 13.46 17.22
C ILE A 66 4.30 11.99 17.51
N THR A 67 4.53 11.18 16.48
CA THR A 67 4.85 9.75 16.61
C THR A 67 6.09 9.54 17.48
N VAL A 68 7.19 10.26 17.22
CA VAL A 68 8.43 10.17 18.00
C VAL A 68 8.21 10.63 19.44
N LYS A 69 7.53 11.76 19.65
CA LYS A 69 7.21 12.29 20.99
C LYS A 69 6.48 11.26 21.86
N TYR A 70 5.50 10.55 21.29
CA TYR A 70 4.70 9.58 22.04
C TYR A 70 5.35 8.19 22.12
N LEU A 71 6.18 7.80 21.16
CA LEU A 71 7.05 6.61 21.29
C LEU A 71 8.06 6.78 22.42
N LEU A 72 8.66 7.96 22.57
CA LEU A 72 9.60 8.24 23.67
C LEU A 72 8.94 8.16 25.05
N ARG A 73 7.64 8.45 25.12
CA ARG A 73 6.77 8.35 26.32
C ARG A 73 6.15 6.97 26.53
N ASP A 74 6.49 5.99 25.68
CA ASP A 74 5.94 4.64 25.73
C ASP A 74 4.39 4.60 25.64
N ASP A 75 3.79 5.50 24.87
CA ASP A 75 2.34 5.54 24.68
C ASP A 75 1.85 4.29 23.92
N PRO A 76 0.90 3.52 24.48
CA PRO A 76 0.47 2.25 23.90
C PRO A 76 -0.15 2.40 22.51
N ARG A 77 -0.78 3.55 22.20
CA ARG A 77 -1.44 3.78 20.90
C ARG A 77 -0.39 3.86 19.79
N VAL A 78 0.68 4.61 20.00
CA VAL A 78 1.73 4.77 18.99
C VAL A 78 2.63 3.53 18.91
N ILE A 79 2.80 2.79 20.01
CA ILE A 79 3.43 1.46 20.00
C ILE A 79 2.60 0.49 19.13
N ASN A 80 1.27 0.48 19.29
CA ASN A 80 0.38 -0.35 18.47
C ASN A 80 0.39 0.05 16.99
N LEU A 81 0.46 1.36 16.70
CA LEU A 81 0.63 1.88 15.34
C LEU A 81 1.95 1.40 14.72
N SER A 82 3.05 1.46 15.47
CA SER A 82 4.36 0.97 15.04
C SER A 82 4.37 -0.55 14.83
N ARG A 83 3.58 -1.29 15.62
CA ARG A 83 3.36 -2.73 15.44
C ARG A 83 2.62 -3.04 14.16
N ALA A 84 1.64 -2.22 13.78
CA ALA A 84 0.94 -2.37 12.52
C ALA A 84 1.91 -2.25 11.33
N ALA A 85 2.74 -1.20 11.34
CA ALA A 85 3.77 -0.99 10.33
C ALA A 85 4.78 -2.15 10.29
N ALA A 86 5.25 -2.60 11.45
CA ALA A 86 6.22 -3.70 11.53
C ALA A 86 5.68 -5.03 11.01
N VAL A 87 4.41 -5.35 11.29
CA VAL A 87 3.78 -6.55 10.74
C VAL A 87 3.58 -6.42 9.23
N ALA A 88 3.23 -5.24 8.72
CA ALA A 88 3.16 -5.01 7.28
C ALA A 88 4.52 -5.24 6.59
N PHE A 89 5.61 -4.69 7.14
CA PHE A 89 6.96 -4.97 6.63
C PHE A 89 7.33 -6.45 6.74
N LEU A 90 6.98 -7.12 7.84
CA LEU A 90 7.25 -8.55 8.01
C LEU A 90 6.62 -9.40 6.90
N ILE A 91 5.43 -9.02 6.41
CA ILE A 91 4.73 -9.73 5.34
C ILE A 91 5.28 -9.34 3.95
N TYR A 92 5.54 -8.05 3.73
CA TYR A 92 5.92 -7.52 2.42
C TYR A 92 7.40 -7.76 2.08
N ALA A 93 8.30 -7.57 3.06
CA ALA A 93 9.74 -7.57 2.87
C ALA A 93 10.32 -8.83 2.20
N PRO A 94 9.84 -10.07 2.48
CA PRO A 94 10.31 -11.25 1.78
C PRO A 94 10.10 -11.18 0.27
N PHE A 95 9.00 -10.59 -0.20
CA PHE A 95 8.70 -10.48 -1.64
C PHE A 95 9.45 -9.34 -2.32
N GLU A 96 9.70 -8.25 -1.59
CA GLU A 96 10.44 -7.10 -2.10
C GLU A 96 11.95 -7.36 -2.20
N TYR A 97 12.55 -7.92 -1.14
CA TYR A 97 14.02 -7.99 -1.02
C TYR A 97 14.62 -9.35 -1.40
N ILE A 98 13.79 -10.37 -1.63
CA ILE A 98 14.26 -11.70 -2.06
C ILE A 98 13.64 -11.96 -3.45
N PRO A 99 14.39 -11.75 -4.54
CA PRO A 99 13.87 -11.84 -5.92
C PRO A 99 13.13 -13.14 -6.20
N VAL A 100 13.62 -14.27 -5.66
CA VAL A 100 12.98 -15.59 -5.81
C VAL A 100 11.51 -15.59 -5.37
N PHE A 101 11.16 -14.89 -4.27
CA PHE A 101 9.78 -14.83 -3.80
C PHE A 101 8.95 -13.80 -4.56
N GLY A 102 9.53 -12.65 -4.89
CA GLY A 102 8.88 -11.61 -5.69
C GLY A 102 8.51 -12.12 -7.08
N ASP A 103 9.49 -12.65 -7.81
CA ASP A 103 9.33 -13.19 -9.16
C ASP A 103 8.38 -14.38 -9.19
N TRP A 104 8.44 -15.25 -8.18
CA TRP A 104 7.48 -16.35 -8.04
C TRP A 104 6.05 -15.84 -7.89
N LEU A 105 5.81 -14.86 -7.02
CA LEU A 105 4.47 -14.31 -6.81
C LEU A 105 3.96 -13.59 -8.08
N ILE A 106 4.81 -12.82 -8.73
CA ILE A 106 4.51 -12.18 -10.02
C ILE A 106 4.12 -13.24 -11.05
N GLY A 107 4.93 -14.29 -11.20
CA GLY A 107 4.66 -15.38 -12.14
C GLY A 107 3.33 -16.10 -11.88
N VAL A 108 3.00 -16.35 -10.61
CA VAL A 108 1.69 -16.92 -10.22
C VAL A 108 0.54 -15.99 -10.63
N VAL A 109 0.65 -14.69 -10.33
CA VAL A 109 -0.36 -13.70 -10.68
C VAL A 109 -0.51 -13.57 -12.20
N VAL A 110 0.59 -13.52 -12.94
CA VAL A 110 0.59 -13.49 -14.42
C VAL A 110 -0.15 -14.71 -14.97
N GLY A 111 0.18 -15.92 -14.49
CA GLY A 111 -0.49 -17.14 -14.93
C GLY A 111 -2.00 -17.13 -14.68
N GLN A 112 -2.43 -16.61 -13.52
CA GLN A 112 -3.85 -16.48 -13.18
C GLN A 112 -4.56 -15.40 -14.00
N VAL A 113 -3.91 -14.26 -14.26
CA VAL A 113 -4.49 -13.20 -15.10
C VAL A 113 -4.64 -13.70 -16.54
N VAL A 114 -3.62 -14.37 -17.10
CA VAL A 114 -3.71 -14.99 -18.43
C VAL A 114 -4.82 -16.04 -18.47
N PHE A 115 -4.96 -16.86 -17.42
CA PHE A 115 -6.07 -17.80 -17.29
C PHE A 115 -7.43 -17.08 -17.36
N ILE A 116 -7.62 -16.01 -16.58
CA ILE A 116 -8.85 -15.21 -16.60
C ILE A 116 -9.12 -14.64 -17.99
N LEU A 117 -8.11 -14.02 -18.63
CA LEU A 117 -8.24 -13.47 -19.98
C LEU A 117 -8.68 -14.55 -20.99
N ASN A 118 -8.04 -15.71 -20.98
CA ASN A 118 -8.40 -16.83 -21.84
C ASN A 118 -9.82 -17.33 -21.58
N THR A 119 -10.26 -17.42 -20.32
CA THR A 119 -11.64 -17.82 -19.99
C THR A 119 -12.69 -16.83 -20.47
N LEU A 120 -12.32 -15.55 -20.63
CA LEU A 120 -13.17 -14.50 -21.20
C LEU A 120 -13.09 -14.45 -22.74
N GLY A 121 -12.35 -15.36 -23.38
CA GLY A 121 -12.14 -15.35 -24.83
C GLY A 121 -11.17 -14.27 -25.31
N TYR A 122 -10.38 -13.69 -24.39
CA TYR A 122 -9.45 -12.61 -24.68
C TYR A 122 -8.06 -13.15 -25.04
N THR A 123 -7.75 -13.20 -26.33
CA THR A 123 -6.48 -13.75 -26.83
C THR A 123 -5.34 -12.73 -26.69
N ALA A 124 -4.64 -12.76 -25.56
CA ALA A 124 -3.41 -12.01 -25.34
C ALA A 124 -2.18 -12.93 -25.41
N THR A 125 -1.05 -12.40 -25.87
CA THR A 125 0.21 -13.15 -25.95
C THR A 125 1.10 -12.81 -24.76
N LEU A 126 1.69 -13.83 -24.16
CA LEU A 126 2.72 -13.64 -23.14
C LEU A 126 4.07 -13.48 -23.87
N THR A 127 4.58 -12.25 -23.97
CA THR A 127 5.84 -11.97 -24.68
C THR A 127 7.07 -12.26 -23.84
N GLU A 128 6.94 -12.07 -22.53
CA GLU A 128 7.95 -12.38 -21.51
C GLU A 128 7.22 -12.94 -20.28
N TRP A 129 7.96 -13.52 -19.33
CA TRP A 129 7.35 -14.20 -18.17
C TRP A 129 6.40 -13.31 -17.34
N ASN A 130 6.55 -11.98 -17.40
CA ASN A 130 5.71 -10.99 -16.73
C ASN A 130 5.07 -9.94 -17.66
N ILE A 131 5.19 -10.07 -18.99
CA ILE A 131 4.67 -9.08 -19.95
C ILE A 131 3.62 -9.68 -20.87
N ILE A 132 2.41 -9.12 -20.81
CA ILE A 132 1.25 -9.49 -21.62
C ILE A 132 1.07 -8.44 -22.71
N ALA A 133 0.95 -8.88 -23.97
CA ALA A 133 0.83 -8.00 -25.12
C ALA A 133 -0.39 -8.32 -25.98
N ARG A 134 -0.98 -7.28 -26.56
CA ARG A 134 -2.02 -7.37 -27.60
C ARG A 134 -2.11 -6.05 -28.36
N ASN A 135 -2.41 -6.10 -29.66
CA ASN A 135 -2.56 -4.92 -30.52
C ASN A 135 -1.36 -3.94 -30.44
N SER A 136 -0.14 -4.47 -30.40
CA SER A 136 1.12 -3.70 -30.24
C SER A 136 1.29 -2.95 -28.91
N LEU A 137 0.37 -3.12 -27.96
CA LEU A 137 0.44 -2.56 -26.62
C LEU A 137 0.89 -3.66 -25.64
N ARG A 138 1.74 -3.28 -24.68
CA ARG A 138 2.37 -4.20 -23.72
C ARG A 138 2.04 -3.75 -22.31
N VAL A 139 1.72 -4.70 -21.43
CA VAL A 139 1.49 -4.48 -20.00
C VAL A 139 2.42 -5.39 -19.23
N GLU A 140 3.29 -4.79 -18.43
CA GLU A 140 4.14 -5.49 -17.49
C GLU A 140 3.45 -5.62 -16.13
N ILE A 141 3.42 -6.83 -15.58
CA ILE A 141 2.96 -7.09 -14.22
C ILE A 141 4.17 -7.03 -13.30
N ILE A 142 4.17 -6.04 -12.42
CA ILE A 142 5.19 -5.85 -11.37
C ILE A 142 4.65 -6.27 -10.00
N LEU A 143 5.50 -6.26 -8.97
CA LEU A 143 5.12 -6.67 -7.61
C LEU A 143 3.94 -5.86 -7.05
N ALA A 144 3.88 -4.55 -7.34
CA ALA A 144 2.77 -3.68 -6.95
C ALA A 144 1.41 -4.15 -7.52
N CYS A 145 1.41 -4.84 -8.66
CA CYS A 145 0.22 -5.39 -9.29
C CYS A 145 -0.19 -6.77 -8.72
N THR A 146 0.48 -7.30 -7.68
CA THR A 146 0.10 -8.59 -7.07
C THR A 146 -0.91 -8.45 -5.91
N GLY A 147 -1.13 -7.21 -5.44
CA GLY A 147 -1.97 -6.91 -4.27
C GLY A 147 -1.30 -7.21 -2.93
N ILE A 148 -0.06 -7.73 -2.91
CA ILE A 148 0.64 -8.13 -1.67
C ILE A 148 0.84 -6.95 -0.72
N GLN A 149 1.09 -5.75 -1.24
CA GLN A 149 1.28 -4.55 -0.43
C GLN A 149 0.01 -4.19 0.35
N SER A 150 -1.15 -4.16 -0.32
CA SER A 150 -2.43 -3.88 0.34
C SER A 150 -2.81 -4.96 1.35
N ILE A 151 -2.54 -6.24 1.04
CA ILE A 151 -2.74 -7.36 1.97
C ILE A 151 -1.85 -7.19 3.22
N ALA A 152 -0.56 -6.89 3.03
CA ALA A 152 0.39 -6.69 4.10
C ALA A 152 -0.02 -5.52 5.02
N ILE A 153 -0.40 -4.38 4.44
CA ILE A 153 -0.85 -3.20 5.20
C ILE A 153 -2.10 -3.55 6.02
N MET A 154 -3.12 -4.14 5.41
CA MET A 154 -4.40 -4.43 6.08
C MET A 154 -4.24 -5.52 7.16
N LEU A 155 -3.41 -6.54 6.93
CA LEU A 155 -3.07 -7.53 7.95
C LEU A 155 -2.24 -6.90 9.09
N GLY A 156 -1.35 -5.97 8.76
CA GLY A 156 -0.63 -5.17 9.75
C GLY A 156 -1.59 -4.38 10.65
N VAL A 157 -2.57 -3.69 10.07
CA VAL A 157 -3.63 -2.99 10.81
C VAL A 157 -4.44 -3.96 11.68
N ALA A 158 -4.86 -5.11 11.15
CA ALA A 158 -5.58 -6.12 11.94
C ALA A 158 -4.74 -6.67 13.11
N ALA A 159 -3.42 -6.68 12.96
CA ALA A 159 -2.46 -7.05 14.00
C ALA A 159 -2.12 -5.91 14.97
N ALA A 160 -2.59 -4.68 14.75
CA ALA A 160 -2.25 -3.50 15.56
C ALA A 160 -2.75 -3.59 17.01
N VAL A 161 -3.85 -4.30 17.25
CA VAL A 161 -4.45 -4.53 18.58
C VAL A 161 -4.43 -6.02 18.97
N PRO A 162 -4.51 -6.38 20.26
CA PRO A 162 -4.60 -7.79 20.67
C PRO A 162 -5.93 -8.41 20.22
N THR A 163 -5.86 -9.56 19.54
CA THR A 163 -7.01 -10.26 18.97
C THR A 163 -7.02 -11.74 19.34
N THR A 164 -8.21 -12.34 19.39
CA THR A 164 -8.39 -13.79 19.57
C THR A 164 -8.05 -14.56 18.29
N SER A 165 -7.76 -15.86 18.38
CA SER A 165 -7.45 -16.67 17.19
C SER A 165 -8.59 -16.70 16.18
N ARG A 166 -9.85 -16.70 16.62
CA ARG A 166 -11.02 -16.61 15.74
C ARG A 166 -11.04 -15.30 14.95
N GLN A 167 -10.75 -14.19 15.61
CA GLN A 167 -10.68 -12.88 14.96
C GLN A 167 -9.51 -12.79 13.98
N LYS A 168 -8.35 -13.39 14.29
CA LYS A 168 -7.20 -13.43 13.38
C LYS A 168 -7.54 -14.18 12.09
N VAL A 169 -8.14 -15.36 12.19
CA VAL A 169 -8.55 -16.15 11.02
C VAL A 169 -9.63 -15.41 10.23
N ALA A 170 -10.65 -14.85 10.90
CA ALA A 170 -11.70 -14.09 10.24
C ALA A 170 -11.15 -12.84 9.52
N ALA A 171 -10.23 -12.10 10.14
CA ALA A 171 -9.57 -10.96 9.51
C ALA A 171 -8.73 -11.39 8.31
N PHE A 172 -7.98 -12.49 8.41
CA PHE A 172 -7.21 -13.02 7.30
C PHE A 172 -8.09 -13.40 6.10
N VAL A 173 -9.19 -14.11 6.35
CA VAL A 173 -10.15 -14.51 5.30
C VAL A 173 -10.87 -13.30 4.71
N LEU A 174 -11.13 -12.25 5.49
CA LEU A 174 -11.71 -11.01 4.96
C LEU A 174 -10.72 -10.21 4.10
N ILE A 175 -9.44 -10.19 4.46
CA ILE A 175 -8.43 -9.34 3.82
C ILE A 175 -7.79 -10.05 2.63
N ALA A 176 -7.05 -11.13 2.89
CA ALA A 176 -6.10 -11.69 1.95
C ALA A 176 -6.76 -12.22 0.67
N PRO A 177 -7.73 -13.14 0.71
CA PRO A 177 -8.33 -13.68 -0.51
C PRO A 177 -9.18 -12.63 -1.23
N VAL A 178 -9.87 -11.74 -0.51
CA VAL A 178 -10.71 -10.70 -1.12
C VAL A 178 -9.87 -9.72 -1.92
N ILE A 179 -8.82 -9.15 -1.30
CA ILE A 179 -7.91 -8.23 -1.99
C ILE A 179 -7.21 -8.93 -3.15
N TYR A 180 -6.74 -10.17 -2.95
CA TYR A 180 -6.06 -10.93 -4.00
C TYR A 180 -6.95 -11.15 -5.23
N ILE A 181 -8.17 -11.67 -5.04
CA ILE A 181 -9.11 -11.91 -6.14
C ILE A 181 -9.46 -10.61 -6.86
N LEU A 182 -9.75 -9.55 -6.11
CA LEU A 182 -10.12 -8.26 -6.71
C LEU A 182 -8.95 -7.65 -7.47
N ASN A 183 -7.72 -7.85 -7.00
CA ASN A 183 -6.53 -7.44 -7.71
C ASN A 183 -6.32 -8.22 -9.03
N LEU A 184 -6.62 -9.53 -9.07
CA LEU A 184 -6.60 -10.30 -10.32
C LEU A 184 -7.62 -9.76 -11.34
N LEU A 185 -8.86 -9.51 -10.89
CA LEU A 185 -9.91 -8.95 -11.73
C LEU A 185 -9.54 -7.55 -12.23
N ARG A 186 -8.95 -6.74 -11.35
CA ARG A 186 -8.44 -5.41 -11.69
C ARG A 186 -7.36 -5.48 -12.76
N ASN A 187 -6.40 -6.37 -12.65
CA ASN A 187 -5.35 -6.52 -13.67
C ASN A 187 -5.92 -6.97 -15.01
N ALA A 188 -6.81 -7.96 -15.01
CA ALA A 188 -7.49 -8.41 -16.23
C ALA A 188 -8.27 -7.25 -16.88
N PHE A 189 -9.03 -6.49 -16.08
CA PHE A 189 -9.76 -5.30 -16.53
C PHE A 189 -8.82 -4.24 -17.15
N VAL A 190 -7.76 -3.85 -16.45
CA VAL A 190 -6.82 -2.83 -16.95
C VAL A 190 -6.13 -3.29 -18.23
N ILE A 191 -5.73 -4.56 -18.33
CA ILE A 191 -5.12 -5.12 -19.55
C ILE A 191 -6.09 -5.06 -20.72
N MET A 192 -7.34 -5.51 -20.54
CA MET A 192 -8.35 -5.47 -21.60
C MET A 192 -8.65 -4.03 -22.02
N ALA A 193 -8.92 -3.15 -21.06
CA ALA A 193 -9.27 -1.77 -21.32
C ALA A 193 -8.15 -0.99 -22.02
N TYR A 194 -6.89 -1.19 -21.62
CA TYR A 194 -5.75 -0.55 -22.25
C TYR A 194 -5.47 -1.11 -23.65
N THR A 195 -5.40 -2.44 -23.80
CA THR A 195 -4.98 -3.02 -25.09
C THR A 195 -6.06 -2.96 -26.18
N GLU A 196 -7.34 -2.78 -25.81
CA GLU A 196 -8.44 -2.48 -26.74
C GLU A 196 -8.81 -1.00 -26.83
N GLN A 197 -8.10 -0.14 -26.09
CA GLN A 197 -8.34 1.29 -26.09
C GLN A 197 -9.81 1.67 -25.77
N TRP A 198 -10.37 1.11 -24.69
CA TRP A 198 -11.77 1.35 -24.30
C TRP A 198 -12.06 2.80 -23.91
N PHE A 199 -11.05 3.54 -23.45
CA PHE A 199 -11.21 4.89 -22.88
C PHE A 199 -10.24 5.91 -23.52
N PRO A 200 -10.33 6.19 -24.82
CA PRO A 200 -9.44 7.13 -25.52
C PRO A 200 -9.90 8.59 -25.30
N TYR A 201 -10.18 8.96 -24.04
CA TYR A 201 -10.78 10.24 -23.69
C TYR A 201 -9.75 11.21 -23.10
N PHE A 202 -9.93 12.50 -23.39
CA PHE A 202 -9.09 13.59 -22.87
C PHE A 202 -7.57 13.38 -23.04
N PRO A 203 -7.09 13.15 -24.27
CA PRO A 203 -5.67 12.89 -24.54
C PRO A 203 -4.74 14.00 -24.05
N GLU A 204 -5.20 15.25 -24.05
CA GLU A 204 -4.43 16.40 -23.54
C GLU A 204 -3.97 16.23 -22.07
N ILE A 205 -4.72 15.47 -21.27
CA ILE A 205 -4.45 15.26 -19.84
C ILE A 205 -4.02 13.81 -19.58
N ALA A 206 -4.63 12.85 -20.28
CA ALA A 206 -4.52 11.43 -19.99
C ALA A 206 -3.43 10.71 -20.80
N SER A 207 -2.94 11.30 -21.90
CA SER A 207 -1.99 10.63 -22.80
C SER A 207 -0.58 10.58 -22.23
N ASN A 208 -0.21 11.53 -21.37
CA ASN A 208 1.15 11.68 -20.84
C ASN A 208 2.24 11.70 -21.96
N GLY A 209 1.88 12.08 -23.19
CA GLY A 209 2.77 12.08 -24.36
C GLY A 209 3.01 10.71 -24.98
N GLU A 210 2.35 9.65 -24.52
CA GLU A 210 2.47 8.29 -25.02
C GLU A 210 1.20 7.83 -25.74
N PHE A 211 1.38 7.25 -26.93
CA PHE A 211 0.26 6.79 -27.75
C PHE A 211 -0.55 5.68 -27.04
N GLY A 212 -1.85 5.92 -26.85
CA GLY A 212 -2.78 4.95 -26.28
C GLY A 212 -2.76 4.87 -24.75
N TYR A 213 -1.92 5.65 -24.07
CA TYR A 213 -1.82 5.64 -22.60
C TYR A 213 -3.08 6.18 -21.92
N GLU A 214 -3.95 6.89 -22.65
CA GLU A 214 -5.22 7.43 -22.14
C GLU A 214 -6.08 6.33 -21.53
N SER A 215 -6.20 5.20 -22.22
CA SER A 215 -7.01 4.08 -21.76
C SER A 215 -6.43 3.43 -20.51
N PHE A 216 -5.10 3.40 -20.38
CA PHE A 216 -4.45 2.96 -19.15
C PHE A 216 -4.72 3.93 -18.01
N PHE A 217 -4.57 5.24 -18.23
CA PHE A 217 -4.83 6.27 -17.23
C PHE A 217 -6.25 6.15 -16.66
N TRP A 218 -7.27 6.10 -17.52
CA TRP A 218 -8.67 5.99 -17.07
C TRP A 218 -8.95 4.66 -16.38
N ALA A 219 -8.46 3.54 -16.91
CA ALA A 219 -8.70 2.23 -16.31
C ALA A 219 -7.96 2.05 -14.97
N HIS A 220 -6.68 2.41 -14.91
CA HIS A 220 -5.78 2.15 -13.78
C HIS A 220 -5.86 3.24 -12.70
N ASN A 221 -5.66 4.51 -13.07
CA ASN A 221 -5.46 5.62 -12.14
C ASN A 221 -6.79 6.26 -11.69
N VAL A 222 -7.88 5.98 -12.41
CA VAL A 222 -9.19 6.53 -12.06
C VAL A 222 -10.15 5.42 -11.65
N ILE A 223 -10.57 4.56 -12.58
CA ILE A 223 -11.65 3.59 -12.31
C ILE A 223 -11.20 2.55 -11.27
N ALA A 224 -10.08 1.88 -11.51
CA ALA A 224 -9.60 0.83 -10.62
C ALA A 224 -9.18 1.39 -9.26
N GLU A 225 -8.55 2.58 -9.21
CA GLU A 225 -8.09 3.20 -7.97
C GLU A 225 -9.27 3.67 -7.11
N LEU A 226 -10.28 4.33 -7.69
CA LEU A 226 -11.49 4.71 -6.97
C LEU A 226 -12.25 3.49 -6.44
N LEU A 227 -12.37 2.43 -7.25
CA LEU A 227 -13.01 1.20 -6.82
C LEU A 227 -12.22 0.52 -5.68
N ALA A 228 -10.89 0.49 -5.78
CA ALA A 228 -10.02 -0.04 -4.73
C ALA A 228 -10.14 0.75 -3.43
N LEU A 229 -10.28 2.08 -3.49
CA LEU A 229 -10.52 2.92 -2.32
C LEU A 229 -11.84 2.57 -1.63
N VAL A 230 -12.94 2.49 -2.38
CA VAL A 230 -14.26 2.11 -1.83
C VAL A 230 -14.21 0.74 -1.18
N LEU A 231 -13.55 -0.22 -1.84
CA LEU A 231 -13.38 -1.56 -1.31
C LEU A 231 -12.53 -1.57 -0.03
N LEU A 232 -11.43 -0.81 0.02
CA LEU A 232 -10.58 -0.72 1.20
C LEU A 232 -11.37 -0.20 2.40
N VAL A 233 -12.23 0.81 2.19
CA VAL A 233 -13.15 1.33 3.22
C VAL A 233 -14.14 0.25 3.67
N ALA A 234 -14.69 -0.53 2.74
CA ALA A 234 -15.59 -1.63 3.08
C ALA A 234 -14.90 -2.74 3.90
N ILE A 235 -13.66 -3.10 3.54
CA ILE A 235 -12.85 -4.07 4.29
C ILE A 235 -12.51 -3.52 5.68
N ALA A 236 -12.13 -2.25 5.78
CA ALA A 236 -11.85 -1.60 7.06
C ALA A 236 -13.08 -1.60 7.99
N TYR A 237 -14.26 -1.28 7.45
CA TYR A 237 -15.52 -1.38 8.20
C TYR A 237 -15.82 -2.82 8.64
N GLY A 238 -15.60 -3.79 7.76
CA GLY A 238 -15.70 -5.22 8.09
C GLY A 238 -14.75 -5.63 9.22
N LEU A 239 -13.51 -5.12 9.22
CA LEU A 239 -12.55 -5.36 10.30
C LEU A 239 -13.00 -4.76 11.62
N PHE A 240 -13.57 -3.56 11.65
CA PHE A 240 -14.13 -2.99 12.88
C PHE A 240 -15.27 -3.83 13.45
N LYS A 241 -16.09 -4.45 12.58
CA LYS A 241 -17.14 -5.37 13.02
C LYS A 241 -16.59 -6.68 13.61
N ILE A 242 -15.51 -7.21 13.05
CA ILE A 242 -14.86 -8.45 13.54
C ILE A 242 -14.01 -8.17 14.80
N ILE A 243 -13.35 -7.02 14.84
CA ILE A 243 -12.43 -6.57 15.89
C ILE A 243 -12.86 -5.17 16.34
N PRO A 244 -13.86 -5.06 17.25
CA PRO A 244 -14.35 -3.76 17.73
C PRO A 244 -13.26 -2.86 18.32
N LYS A 245 -12.29 -3.46 19.02
CA LYS A 245 -11.12 -2.77 19.59
C LYS A 245 -10.28 -2.01 18.56
N LEU A 246 -10.36 -2.39 17.29
CA LEU A 246 -9.65 -1.70 16.22
C LEU A 246 -10.32 -0.35 15.90
N GLY A 247 -11.64 -0.26 16.05
CA GLY A 247 -12.39 1.00 15.94
C GLY A 247 -12.03 1.95 17.08
N ASP A 248 -12.02 1.45 18.32
CA ASP A 248 -11.59 2.22 19.51
C ASP A 248 -10.16 2.74 19.33
N PHE A 249 -9.26 1.88 18.85
CA PHE A 249 -7.87 2.24 18.55
C PHE A 249 -7.76 3.33 17.46
N ALA A 250 -8.59 3.28 16.42
CA ALA A 250 -8.59 4.27 15.37
C ALA A 250 -9.06 5.65 15.89
N ASP A 251 -10.11 5.68 16.71
CA ASP A 251 -10.58 6.93 17.35
C ASP A 251 -9.53 7.47 18.34
N ASP A 252 -8.96 6.61 19.18
CA ASP A 252 -7.89 6.97 20.12
C ASP A 252 -6.67 7.62 19.43
N LEU A 253 -6.28 7.10 18.27
CA LEU A 253 -5.23 7.70 17.44
C LEU A 253 -5.70 9.02 16.83
N TYR A 254 -6.90 9.07 16.26
CA TYR A 254 -7.43 10.30 15.68
C TYR A 254 -7.48 11.44 16.71
N GLN A 255 -7.98 11.18 17.92
CA GLN A 255 -8.02 12.16 19.00
C GLN A 255 -6.61 12.59 19.41
N LEU A 256 -5.66 11.65 19.49
CA LEU A 256 -4.26 11.95 19.83
C LEU A 256 -3.62 12.92 18.84
N TYR A 257 -3.66 12.60 17.55
CA TYR A 257 -3.03 13.42 16.52
C TYR A 257 -3.77 14.74 16.32
N SER A 258 -5.11 14.73 16.31
CA SER A 258 -5.90 15.96 16.12
C SER A 258 -5.74 16.95 17.27
N CYS A 259 -5.68 16.48 18.52
CA CYS A 259 -5.41 17.34 19.69
C CYS A 259 -4.03 18.00 19.60
N GLU A 260 -3.00 17.24 19.25
CA GLU A 260 -1.63 17.76 19.13
C GLU A 260 -1.48 18.74 17.97
N VAL A 261 -2.07 18.43 16.82
CA VAL A 261 -2.11 19.35 15.67
C VAL A 261 -2.80 20.66 16.05
N ARG A 262 -3.97 20.61 16.69
CA ARG A 262 -4.65 21.81 17.20
C ARG A 262 -3.76 22.58 18.17
N ALA A 263 -3.13 21.91 19.13
CA ALA A 263 -2.26 22.55 20.11
C ALA A 263 -1.06 23.28 19.46
N MET A 264 -0.50 22.75 18.37
CA MET A 264 0.56 23.43 17.60
C MET A 264 0.07 24.73 16.96
N PHE A 265 -1.16 24.76 16.42
CA PHE A 265 -1.75 25.98 15.86
C PHE A 265 -2.13 27.02 16.93
N TYR A 266 -2.58 26.60 18.11
CA TYR A 266 -2.97 27.52 19.19
C TYR A 266 -1.80 28.05 20.02
N ARG A 267 -0.65 27.35 20.08
CA ARG A 267 0.57 27.85 20.75
C ARG A 267 1.37 28.87 19.91
N GLY A 268 0.97 29.10 18.67
CA GLY A 268 1.55 30.11 17.78
C GLY A 268 0.88 31.49 17.83
N LYS A 269 -0.05 31.70 18.77
CA LYS A 269 -0.63 33.01 19.13
C LYS A 269 -0.23 33.35 20.57
#